data_AF-A0A956AGP7-F1
#
_entry.id   AF-A0A956AGP7-F1
#
_cell.length_a   1.000
_cell.length_b   1.000
_cell.length_c   1.000
_cell.angle_alpha   90.00
_cell.angle_beta   90.00
_cell.angle_gamma   90.00
#
_symmetry.space_group_name_H-M   'P 1'
#
loop_
_entity.id
_entity.type
_entity.pdbx_description
1 polymer ?
#
loop_
_entity_poly.entity_id
_entity_poly.type
_entity_poly.pdbx_seq_one_letter_code
_entity_poly.pdbx_strand_id
1 'polypeptide(L)'
;PASAVKTCGAVAALQRFAELRKAGKQVGLDTPLTFHPVLPGERVFRLDASHVDGGKVTLGHLIRQMSIVSSNEAFNRLYELSGHEGLNRRMQAAGLSGTVFTHRLSRILSTDENRKTPRIDLAAKGGVVTLPEATSALALPAAAMPRVEVGDAYLEPGTGKRVEAPMSFAEKNRMSLVDLQNMLVMITRPDVDLGLPGFGLEEADRKFLVEAMRQRPGESTDPVYPEDKYNPRRFKPVLGGLLRVGPLERWTIYSKAGKAYGFRIENAYVVDTKTKKGFFLTVNVLANPNRVMNDGAYAYDQVADPFIHALGERLARTIFGD
;
A
#
# COMPACT_ATOMS: atom_id res chain seq x y z
N PRO A 1 2.29 0.45 10.17
CA PRO A 1 1.80 -0.47 9.10
C PRO A 1 2.66 -0.53 7.81
N ALA A 2 3.78 0.22 7.71
CA ALA A 2 4.74 0.15 6.60
C ALA A 2 4.05 0.22 5.22
N SER A 3 4.48 -0.58 4.23
CA SER A 3 3.87 -0.63 2.89
C SER A 3 2.50 -1.32 2.82
N ALA A 4 2.01 -1.94 3.90
CA ALA A 4 0.72 -2.64 3.87
C ALA A 4 -0.48 -1.69 3.69
N VAL A 5 -0.30 -0.39 4.00
CA VAL A 5 -1.34 0.64 3.83
C VAL A 5 -1.49 1.16 2.41
N LYS A 6 -0.59 0.79 1.50
CA LYS A 6 -0.51 1.46 0.20
C LYS A 6 -1.76 1.30 -0.65
N THR A 7 -2.50 0.21 -0.45
CA THR A 7 -3.77 -0.05 -1.12
C THR A 7 -4.79 1.06 -0.85
N CYS A 8 -4.78 1.70 0.33
CA CYS A 8 -5.64 2.85 0.61
C CYS A 8 -5.43 4.00 -0.37
N GLY A 9 -4.18 4.24 -0.78
CA GLY A 9 -3.85 5.29 -1.77
C GLY A 9 -4.47 4.99 -3.13
N ALA A 10 -4.41 3.74 -3.59
CA ALA A 10 -5.07 3.32 -4.83
C ALA A 10 -6.60 3.46 -4.75
N VAL A 11 -7.21 2.98 -3.65
CA VAL A 11 -8.66 3.10 -3.43
C VAL A 11 -9.09 4.57 -3.46
N ALA A 12 -8.38 5.45 -2.74
CA ALA A 12 -8.71 6.86 -2.70
C ALA A 12 -8.58 7.52 -4.09
N ALA A 13 -7.50 7.22 -4.82
CA ALA A 13 -7.29 7.74 -6.17
C ALA A 13 -8.38 7.27 -7.16
N LEU A 14 -8.81 6.00 -7.07
CA LEU A 14 -9.93 5.48 -7.88
C LEU A 14 -11.24 6.19 -7.54
N GLN A 15 -11.56 6.39 -6.26
CA GLN A 15 -12.74 7.16 -5.85
C GLN A 15 -12.67 8.61 -6.35
N ARG A 16 -11.49 9.23 -6.35
CA ARG A 16 -11.30 10.57 -6.91
C ARG A 16 -11.56 10.61 -8.42
N PHE A 17 -11.12 9.59 -9.17
CA PHE A 17 -11.40 9.49 -10.60
C PHE A 17 -12.89 9.25 -10.87
N ALA A 18 -13.56 8.44 -10.04
CA ALA A 18 -15.00 8.24 -10.12
C ALA A 18 -15.77 9.55 -9.91
N GLU A 19 -15.35 10.41 -8.97
CA GLU A 19 -15.94 11.75 -8.80
C GLU A 19 -15.76 12.64 -10.03
N LEU A 20 -14.58 12.64 -10.64
CA LEU A 20 -14.32 13.41 -11.86
C LEU A 20 -15.21 12.92 -13.02
N ARG A 21 -15.37 11.60 -13.17
CA ARG A 21 -16.28 11.01 -14.16
C ARG A 21 -17.73 11.40 -13.91
N LYS A 22 -18.20 11.34 -12.66
CA LYS A 22 -19.54 11.79 -12.26
C LYS A 22 -19.76 13.29 -12.54
N ALA A 23 -18.70 14.10 -12.48
CA ALA A 23 -18.71 15.51 -12.88
C ALA A 23 -18.54 15.73 -14.41
N GLY A 24 -18.69 14.69 -15.23
CA GLY A 24 -18.65 14.77 -16.69
C GLY A 24 -17.24 14.84 -17.29
N LYS A 25 -16.18 14.61 -16.52
CA LYS A 25 -14.80 14.61 -17.03
C LYS A 25 -14.45 13.25 -17.64
N GLN A 26 -13.88 13.27 -18.86
CA GLN A 26 -13.50 12.07 -19.60
C GLN A 26 -12.12 11.53 -19.17
N VAL A 27 -12.02 11.08 -17.92
CA VAL A 27 -10.79 10.54 -17.31
C VAL A 27 -10.92 9.04 -17.00
N GLY A 28 -9.81 8.31 -17.06
CA GLY A 28 -9.75 6.88 -16.80
C GLY A 28 -8.35 6.42 -16.41
N LEU A 29 -8.16 5.11 -16.28
CA LEU A 29 -6.90 4.51 -15.82
C LEU A 29 -5.69 4.92 -16.67
N ASP A 30 -5.88 5.12 -17.97
CA ASP A 30 -4.81 5.45 -18.93
C ASP A 30 -4.67 6.96 -19.19
N THR A 31 -5.41 7.81 -18.47
CA THR A 31 -5.27 9.26 -18.61
C THR A 31 -3.87 9.70 -18.16
N PRO A 32 -3.08 10.36 -19.01
CA PRO A 32 -1.76 10.85 -18.64
C PRO A 32 -1.84 11.92 -17.54
N LEU A 33 -0.93 11.81 -16.58
CA LEU A 33 -0.84 12.64 -15.38
C LEU A 33 0.46 13.43 -15.38
N THR A 34 0.39 14.69 -15.00
CA THR A 34 1.55 15.55 -14.74
C THR A 34 1.44 16.11 -13.34
N PHE A 35 2.33 15.66 -12.45
CA PHE A 35 2.46 16.16 -11.08
C PHE A 35 3.47 17.31 -11.09
N HIS A 36 3.04 18.48 -10.62
CA HIS A 36 3.89 19.66 -10.53
C HIS A 36 4.65 19.69 -9.20
N PRO A 37 5.82 20.33 -9.12
CA PRO A 37 6.53 20.55 -7.87
C PRO A 37 5.67 21.32 -6.85
N VAL A 38 5.69 20.91 -5.59
CA VAL A 38 5.07 21.65 -4.47
C VAL A 38 6.05 21.91 -3.32
N LEU A 39 7.14 21.13 -3.26
CA LEU A 39 8.22 21.31 -2.29
C LEU A 39 9.52 21.74 -2.99
N PRO A 40 10.42 22.44 -2.26
CA PRO A 40 11.73 22.80 -2.78
C PRO A 40 12.50 21.58 -3.33
N GLY A 41 13.10 21.74 -4.51
CA GLY A 41 13.92 20.70 -5.14
C GLY A 41 13.13 19.62 -5.90
N GLU A 42 11.80 19.61 -5.84
CA GLU A 42 10.99 18.72 -6.66
C GLU A 42 11.01 19.12 -8.14
N ARG A 43 10.82 18.13 -9.01
CA ARG A 43 10.71 18.30 -10.46
C ARG A 43 9.35 17.81 -10.93
N VAL A 44 8.92 18.29 -12.09
CA VAL A 44 7.71 17.79 -12.75
C VAL A 44 7.84 16.28 -12.95
N PHE A 45 6.87 15.53 -12.44
CA PHE A 45 6.77 14.08 -12.60
C PHE A 45 5.64 13.76 -13.57
N ARG A 46 6.01 13.37 -14.80
CA ARG A 46 5.07 13.06 -15.89
C ARG A 46 5.48 11.86 -16.74
N LEU A 47 6.72 11.40 -16.58
CA LEU A 47 7.26 10.24 -17.26
C LEU A 47 7.87 9.27 -16.24
N ASP A 48 7.62 7.98 -16.45
CA ASP A 48 8.27 6.85 -15.80
C ASP A 48 8.66 5.85 -16.89
N ALA A 49 9.96 5.65 -17.10
CA ALA A 49 10.48 4.81 -18.17
C ALA A 49 10.08 3.33 -18.06
N SER A 50 9.57 2.90 -16.91
CA SER A 50 9.07 1.54 -16.73
C SER A 50 7.69 1.31 -17.34
N HIS A 51 6.94 2.37 -17.67
CA HIS A 51 5.67 2.24 -18.39
C HIS A 51 5.92 1.97 -19.88
N VAL A 52 5.46 0.81 -20.36
CA VAL A 52 5.74 0.35 -21.72
C VAL A 52 5.06 1.23 -22.78
N ASP A 53 3.93 1.88 -22.47
CA ASP A 53 3.25 2.85 -23.34
C ASP A 53 3.90 4.24 -23.30
N GLY A 54 5.12 4.34 -23.85
CA GLY A 54 5.80 5.62 -24.06
C GLY A 54 6.17 6.37 -22.78
N GLY A 55 6.22 5.67 -21.64
CA GLY A 55 6.65 6.20 -20.36
C GLY A 55 5.64 7.11 -19.66
N LYS A 56 4.40 7.26 -20.14
CA LYS A 56 3.44 8.21 -19.56
C LYS A 56 3.05 7.80 -18.13
N VAL A 57 3.05 8.72 -17.17
CA VAL A 57 2.49 8.41 -15.85
C VAL A 57 0.96 8.37 -15.93
N THR A 58 0.34 7.26 -15.54
CA THR A 58 -1.13 7.10 -15.53
C THR A 58 -1.60 6.50 -14.19
N LEU A 59 -2.88 6.60 -13.87
CA LEU A 59 -3.44 6.00 -12.65
C LEU A 59 -3.24 4.48 -12.64
N GLY A 60 -3.48 3.82 -13.79
CA GLY A 60 -3.28 2.38 -13.94
C GLY A 60 -1.84 1.95 -13.71
N HIS A 61 -0.88 2.68 -14.29
CA HIS A 61 0.55 2.41 -14.12
C HIS A 61 0.99 2.55 -12.64
N LEU A 62 0.56 3.63 -11.97
CA LEU A 62 0.87 3.85 -10.56
C LEU A 62 0.28 2.75 -9.65
N ILE A 63 -0.96 2.31 -9.92
CA ILE A 63 -1.58 1.20 -9.18
C ILE A 63 -0.80 -0.10 -9.37
N ARG A 64 -0.33 -0.42 -10.59
CA ARG A 64 0.47 -1.62 -10.84
C ARG A 64 1.80 -1.57 -10.10
N GLN A 65 2.57 -0.49 -10.23
CA GLN A 65 3.86 -0.34 -9.52
C GLN A 65 3.70 -0.42 -7.99
N MET A 66 2.62 0.20 -7.46
CA MET A 66 2.32 0.16 -6.04
C MET A 66 1.96 -1.26 -5.57
N SER A 67 1.08 -1.94 -6.29
CA SER A 67 0.56 -3.26 -5.90
C SER A 67 1.61 -4.37 -6.08
N ILE A 68 2.29 -4.41 -7.22
CA ILE A 68 3.12 -5.54 -7.65
C ILE A 68 4.50 -5.50 -6.98
N VAL A 69 5.19 -4.35 -7.03
CA VAL A 69 6.56 -4.19 -6.51
C VAL A 69 6.67 -3.22 -5.35
N SER A 70 5.54 -2.80 -4.78
CA SER A 70 5.52 -1.96 -3.58
C SER A 70 6.30 -0.66 -3.78
N SER A 71 6.19 0.00 -4.93
CA SER A 71 6.83 1.30 -5.19
C SER A 71 6.37 2.35 -4.19
N ASN A 72 7.30 3.05 -3.54
CA ASN A 72 6.98 4.17 -2.64
C ASN A 72 6.60 5.42 -3.44
N GLU A 73 7.29 5.67 -4.56
CA GLU A 73 6.99 6.79 -5.44
C GLU A 73 5.57 6.68 -5.98
N ALA A 74 5.18 5.50 -6.48
CA ALA A 74 3.84 5.29 -6.98
C ALA A 74 2.76 5.49 -5.91
N PHE A 75 2.98 5.00 -4.69
CA PHE A 75 2.09 5.27 -3.56
C PHE A 75 1.98 6.77 -3.26
N ASN A 76 3.10 7.49 -3.22
CA ASN A 76 3.10 8.92 -2.92
C ASN A 76 2.30 9.71 -3.98
N ARG A 77 2.37 9.32 -5.26
CA ARG A 77 1.55 9.90 -6.33
C ARG A 77 0.07 9.54 -6.21
N LEU A 78 -0.26 8.30 -5.83
CA LEU A 78 -1.65 7.90 -5.55
C LEU A 78 -2.24 8.66 -4.34
N TYR A 79 -1.43 8.86 -3.29
CA TYR A 79 -1.76 9.70 -2.15
C TYR A 79 -2.07 11.14 -2.60
N GLU A 80 -1.23 11.71 -3.47
CA GLU A 80 -1.38 13.09 -3.96
C GLU A 80 -2.63 13.30 -4.83
N LEU A 81 -3.05 12.29 -5.60
CA LEU A 81 -4.29 12.38 -6.38
C LEU A 81 -5.52 12.64 -5.51
N SER A 82 -5.53 12.15 -4.28
CA SER A 82 -6.61 12.43 -3.31
C SER A 82 -6.26 13.55 -2.31
N GLY A 83 -4.97 13.85 -2.14
CA GLY A 83 -4.46 14.71 -1.09
C GLY A 83 -4.54 14.09 0.31
N HIS A 84 -3.81 14.68 1.26
CA HIS A 84 -3.75 14.25 2.66
C HIS A 84 -5.14 14.11 3.30
N GLU A 85 -5.96 15.15 3.19
CA GLU A 85 -7.30 15.18 3.77
C GLU A 85 -8.27 14.23 3.06
N GLY A 86 -8.23 14.21 1.72
CA GLY A 86 -9.12 13.36 0.93
C GLY A 86 -8.87 11.88 1.20
N LEU A 87 -7.61 11.44 1.29
CA LEU A 87 -7.27 10.06 1.64
C LEU A 87 -7.82 9.69 3.02
N ASN A 88 -7.56 10.49 4.06
CA ASN A 88 -8.03 10.21 5.41
C ASN A 88 -9.56 10.15 5.48
N ARG A 89 -10.25 11.17 4.93
CA ARG A 89 -11.72 11.23 4.96
C ARG A 89 -12.36 10.05 4.23
N ARG A 90 -11.78 9.59 3.12
CA ARG A 90 -12.27 8.40 2.38
C ARG A 90 -12.14 7.11 3.18
N MET A 91 -11.03 6.90 3.88
CA MET A 91 -10.87 5.72 4.73
C MET A 91 -11.86 5.72 5.90
N GLN A 92 -12.04 6.88 6.53
CA GLN A 92 -13.03 7.05 7.60
C GLN A 92 -14.47 6.85 7.10
N ALA A 93 -14.82 7.40 5.92
CA ALA A 93 -16.13 7.21 5.31
C ALA A 93 -16.43 5.75 4.96
N ALA A 94 -15.41 4.94 4.67
CA ALA A 94 -15.55 3.49 4.45
C ALA A 94 -15.69 2.67 5.75
N GLY A 95 -15.63 3.32 6.92
CA GLY A 95 -15.68 2.68 8.23
C GLY A 95 -14.33 2.19 8.77
N LEU A 96 -13.22 2.57 8.15
CA LEU A 96 -11.86 2.19 8.59
C LEU A 96 -11.33 3.18 9.64
N SER A 97 -11.95 3.19 10.81
CA SER A 97 -11.74 4.21 11.84
C SER A 97 -10.33 4.18 12.48
N GLY A 98 -9.66 3.03 12.46
CA GLY A 98 -8.28 2.85 12.93
C GLY A 98 -7.21 3.31 11.93
N THR A 99 -7.61 3.84 10.77
CA THR A 99 -6.72 4.24 9.68
C THR A 99 -6.45 5.74 9.70
N VAL A 100 -5.17 6.12 9.76
CA VAL A 100 -4.71 7.51 9.70
C VAL A 100 -3.42 7.62 8.90
N PHE A 101 -3.39 8.57 7.97
CA PHE A 101 -2.23 8.94 7.18
C PHE A 101 -1.76 10.33 7.57
N THR A 102 -0.57 10.42 8.14
CA THR A 102 0.09 11.68 8.51
C THR A 102 1.21 12.05 7.55
N HIS A 103 1.81 11.07 6.85
CA HIS A 103 2.99 11.31 6.01
C HIS A 103 3.09 10.44 4.75
N ARG A 104 3.81 10.95 3.76
CA ARG A 104 4.27 10.19 2.58
C ARG A 104 5.29 9.12 2.98
N LEU A 105 5.44 8.07 2.19
CA LEU A 105 6.37 6.97 2.49
C LEU A 105 7.78 7.27 1.95
N SER A 106 8.79 6.92 2.75
CA SER A 106 10.22 7.06 2.43
C SER A 106 10.65 8.47 2.01
N ARG A 107 9.99 9.49 2.57
CA ARG A 107 10.41 10.89 2.48
C ARG A 107 10.55 11.45 3.89
N ILE A 108 11.61 12.22 4.13
CA ILE A 108 11.79 12.98 5.36
C ILE A 108 11.18 14.35 5.09
N LEU A 109 9.98 14.57 5.61
CA LEU A 109 9.19 15.77 5.43
C LEU A 109 8.61 16.17 6.79
N SER A 110 8.51 17.48 7.03
CA SER A 110 7.77 18.01 8.17
C SER A 110 6.26 17.72 8.06
N THR A 111 5.55 17.88 9.18
CA THR A 111 4.09 17.73 9.22
C THR A 111 3.40 18.65 8.21
N ASP A 112 3.85 19.90 8.08
CA ASP A 112 3.25 20.85 7.14
C ASP A 112 3.54 20.50 5.68
N GLU A 113 4.73 20.01 5.36
CA GLU A 113 5.05 19.54 4.01
C GLU A 113 4.22 18.31 3.60
N ASN A 114 3.90 17.42 4.56
CA ASN A 114 3.03 16.28 4.30
C ASN A 114 1.56 16.67 4.04
N ARG A 115 1.15 17.86 4.49
CA ARG A 115 -0.19 18.42 4.24
C ARG A 115 -0.32 19.09 2.87
N LYS A 116 0.79 19.39 2.19
CA LYS A 116 0.80 19.98 0.84
C LYS A 116 0.55 18.91 -0.22
N THR A 117 -0.37 19.20 -1.13
CA THR A 117 -0.74 18.38 -2.29
C THR A 117 -0.42 19.17 -3.55
N PRO A 118 0.36 18.63 -4.50
CA PRO A 118 0.74 19.37 -5.69
C PRO A 118 -0.45 19.61 -6.62
N ARG A 119 -0.32 20.60 -7.50
CA ARG A 119 -1.16 20.68 -8.70
C ARG A 119 -0.91 19.43 -9.56
N ILE A 120 -1.98 18.87 -10.11
CA ILE A 120 -1.91 17.71 -11.01
C ILE A 120 -2.76 17.99 -12.25
N ASP A 121 -2.16 17.89 -13.43
CA ASP A 121 -2.89 18.01 -14.69
C ASP A 121 -3.16 16.62 -15.27
N LEU A 122 -4.42 16.39 -15.67
CA LEU A 122 -4.90 15.17 -16.32
C LEU A 122 -5.20 15.50 -17.78
N ALA A 123 -4.49 14.87 -18.71
CA ALA A 123 -4.72 15.02 -20.15
C ALA A 123 -5.94 14.20 -20.59
N ALA A 124 -7.14 14.63 -20.21
CA ALA A 124 -8.39 13.96 -20.54
C ALA A 124 -8.74 14.12 -22.03
N LYS A 125 -9.58 13.21 -22.57
CA LYS A 125 -9.96 13.26 -24.00
C LYS A 125 -10.65 14.56 -24.42
N GLY A 126 -11.36 15.22 -23.50
CA GLY A 126 -12.05 16.49 -23.71
C GLY A 126 -11.24 17.75 -23.37
N GLY A 127 -9.93 17.62 -23.12
CA GLY A 127 -9.06 18.71 -22.70
C GLY A 127 -8.43 18.47 -21.32
N VAL A 128 -7.57 19.39 -20.89
CA VAL A 128 -6.86 19.25 -19.61
C VAL A 128 -7.81 19.48 -18.44
N VAL A 129 -7.82 18.54 -17.49
CA VAL A 129 -8.48 18.70 -16.18
C VAL A 129 -7.39 18.94 -15.14
N THR A 130 -7.44 20.09 -14.47
CA THR A 130 -6.46 20.45 -13.44
C THR A 130 -7.04 20.22 -12.05
N LEU A 131 -6.35 19.41 -11.26
CA LEU A 131 -6.49 19.38 -9.80
C LEU A 131 -5.57 20.47 -9.25
N PRO A 132 -6.09 21.50 -8.56
CA PRO A 132 -5.27 22.59 -8.05
C PRO A 132 -4.35 22.10 -6.92
N GLU A 133 -3.25 22.82 -6.72
CA GLU A 133 -2.46 22.69 -5.49
C GLU A 133 -3.34 22.96 -4.27
N ALA A 134 -3.15 22.21 -3.20
CA ALA A 134 -3.93 22.34 -1.99
C ALA A 134 -3.09 22.08 -0.74
N THR A 135 -3.43 22.76 0.35
CA THR A 135 -2.90 22.47 1.68
C THR A 135 -4.03 21.97 2.58
N SER A 136 -3.88 20.76 3.12
CA SER A 136 -4.89 20.14 3.98
C SER A 136 -5.08 20.93 5.28
N ALA A 137 -6.32 21.27 5.62
CA ALA A 137 -6.67 21.84 6.93
C ALA A 137 -6.85 20.76 8.01
N LEU A 138 -6.97 19.48 7.61
CA LEU A 138 -7.13 18.36 8.54
C LEU A 138 -5.92 18.26 9.50
N ALA A 139 -6.19 18.53 10.78
CA ALA A 139 -5.26 18.27 11.87
C ALA A 139 -5.44 16.84 12.38
N LEU A 140 -4.36 16.08 12.41
CA LEU A 140 -4.33 14.72 12.93
C LEU A 140 -3.46 14.74 14.18
N PRO A 141 -4.05 14.75 15.39
CA PRO A 141 -3.27 14.75 16.60
C PRO A 141 -2.43 13.46 16.70
N ALA A 142 -1.28 13.57 17.35
CA ALA A 142 -0.45 12.43 17.68
C ALA A 142 -1.30 11.35 18.37
N ALA A 143 -0.99 10.08 18.09
CA ALA A 143 -1.77 8.98 18.63
C ALA A 143 -1.67 8.94 20.16
N ALA A 144 -2.79 9.22 20.84
CA ALA A 144 -2.96 9.02 22.29
C ALA A 144 -3.19 7.52 22.62
N MET A 145 -2.43 6.63 21.98
CA MET A 145 -2.54 5.18 22.12
C MET A 145 -1.43 4.67 23.03
N PRO A 146 -1.68 3.62 23.84
CA PRO A 146 -0.62 3.00 24.63
C PRO A 146 0.42 2.36 23.70
N ARG A 147 1.68 2.30 24.16
CA ARG A 147 2.80 1.58 23.50
C ARG A 147 3.18 2.11 22.10
N VAL A 148 3.10 3.43 21.91
CA VAL A 148 3.64 4.11 20.71
C VAL A 148 5.15 4.37 20.80
N GLU A 149 5.73 4.24 21.99
CA GLU A 149 7.17 4.27 22.23
C GLU A 149 7.74 2.85 22.06
N VAL A 150 8.64 2.66 21.09
CA VAL A 150 9.10 1.32 20.71
C VAL A 150 10.63 1.26 20.65
N GLY A 151 11.18 0.16 21.17
CA GLY A 151 12.63 -0.07 21.28
C GLY A 151 13.22 0.58 22.52
N ASP A 152 14.52 0.39 22.70
CA ASP A 152 15.29 0.96 23.81
C ASP A 152 16.20 2.11 23.35
N ALA A 153 16.54 2.13 22.05
CA ALA A 153 17.31 3.17 21.40
C ALA A 153 16.86 3.31 19.93
N TYR A 154 17.28 4.37 19.25
CA TYR A 154 17.11 4.49 17.80
C TYR A 154 18.19 5.33 17.11
N LEU A 155 18.34 5.15 15.80
CA LEU A 155 19.08 6.08 14.95
C LEU A 155 18.13 7.16 14.41
N GLU A 156 18.38 8.42 14.75
CA GLU A 156 17.57 9.55 14.32
C GLU A 156 17.52 9.63 12.78
N PRO A 157 16.32 9.64 12.17
CA PRO A 157 16.20 9.78 10.72
C PRO A 157 16.90 11.04 10.20
N GLY A 158 17.71 10.90 9.16
CA GLY A 158 18.41 12.02 8.52
C GLY A 158 19.82 12.29 9.07
N THR A 159 20.00 12.24 10.39
CA THR A 159 21.34 12.45 11.01
C THR A 159 22.08 11.14 11.27
N GLY A 160 21.35 10.04 11.48
CA GLY A 160 21.92 8.75 11.87
C GLY A 160 22.46 8.73 13.31
N LYS A 161 22.27 9.83 14.07
CA LYS A 161 22.72 9.91 15.45
C LYS A 161 21.95 8.92 16.32
N ARG A 162 22.67 8.16 17.15
CA ARG A 162 22.06 7.25 18.11
C ARG A 162 21.47 8.02 19.29
N VAL A 163 20.24 7.69 19.66
CA VAL A 163 19.49 8.23 20.80
C VAL A 163 19.15 7.08 21.74
N GLU A 164 19.59 7.13 23.00
CA GLU A 164 19.31 6.12 24.03
C GLU A 164 17.94 6.37 24.68
N ALA A 165 16.88 6.26 23.88
CA ALA A 165 15.49 6.30 24.31
C ALA A 165 14.62 5.52 23.30
N PRO A 166 13.41 5.10 23.68
CA PRO A 166 12.45 4.57 22.71
C PRO A 166 12.18 5.54 21.56
N MET A 167 11.91 4.99 20.37
CA MET A 167 11.47 5.80 19.24
C MET A 167 9.95 6.00 19.30
N SER A 168 9.50 7.24 19.17
CA SER A 168 8.06 7.52 19.09
C SER A 168 7.48 7.19 17.71
N PHE A 169 6.37 6.46 17.71
CA PHE A 169 5.55 6.16 16.53
C PHE A 169 4.25 6.98 16.50
N ALA A 170 4.06 7.90 17.46
CA ALA A 170 2.79 8.61 17.67
C ALA A 170 2.34 9.43 16.45
N GLU A 171 3.29 9.94 15.65
CA GLU A 171 3.02 10.75 14.46
C GLU A 171 3.16 9.98 13.14
N LYS A 172 3.39 8.66 13.19
CA LYS A 172 3.51 7.84 11.97
C LYS A 172 2.13 7.43 11.44
N ASN A 173 2.08 7.09 10.15
CA ASN A 173 0.90 6.45 9.57
C ASN A 173 0.48 5.24 10.41
N ARG A 174 -0.81 5.07 10.64
CA ARG A 174 -1.39 3.95 11.40
C ARG A 174 -2.57 3.33 10.68
N MET A 175 -2.73 2.03 10.92
CA MET A 175 -3.87 1.25 10.45
C MET A 175 -3.98 0.03 11.36
N SER A 176 -5.17 -0.28 11.84
CA SER A 176 -5.41 -1.46 12.66
C SER A 176 -5.28 -2.75 11.82
N LEU A 177 -5.02 -3.90 12.46
CA LEU A 177 -5.03 -5.18 11.75
C LEU A 177 -6.42 -5.51 11.19
N VAL A 178 -7.47 -5.10 11.91
CA VAL A 178 -8.87 -5.25 11.51
C VAL A 178 -9.15 -4.41 10.26
N ASP A 179 -8.75 -3.15 10.24
CA ASP A 179 -8.94 -2.27 9.07
C ASP A 179 -8.18 -2.78 7.85
N LEU A 180 -6.95 -3.28 8.04
CA LEU A 180 -6.18 -3.91 6.95
C LEU A 180 -6.98 -5.07 6.33
N GLN A 181 -7.50 -5.96 7.16
CA GLN A 181 -8.25 -7.12 6.68
C GLN A 181 -9.60 -6.73 6.08
N ASN A 182 -10.34 -5.82 6.72
CA ASN A 182 -11.62 -5.29 6.23
C ASN A 182 -11.46 -4.63 4.85
N MET A 183 -10.44 -3.79 4.66
CA MET A 183 -10.14 -3.21 3.35
C MET A 183 -9.92 -4.31 2.30
N LEU A 184 -9.16 -5.36 2.63
CA LEU A 184 -8.89 -6.44 1.68
C LEU A 184 -10.15 -7.22 1.32
N VAL A 185 -11.01 -7.50 2.31
CA VAL A 185 -12.32 -8.14 2.09
C VAL A 185 -13.20 -7.26 1.20
N MET A 186 -13.36 -5.97 1.51
CA MET A 186 -14.16 -5.03 0.70
C MET A 186 -13.74 -4.98 -0.77
N ILE A 187 -12.44 -5.14 -1.06
CA ILE A 187 -11.90 -5.09 -2.41
C ILE A 187 -12.07 -6.44 -3.13
N THR A 188 -11.79 -7.55 -2.45
CA THR A 188 -11.66 -8.87 -3.07
C THR A 188 -12.90 -9.75 -2.96
N ARG A 189 -13.75 -9.50 -1.96
CA ARG A 189 -14.97 -10.24 -1.64
C ARG A 189 -16.09 -9.25 -1.27
N PRO A 190 -16.54 -8.42 -2.23
CA PRO A 190 -17.62 -7.46 -2.01
C PRO A 190 -18.97 -8.13 -1.68
N ASP A 191 -19.07 -9.44 -1.88
CA ASP A 191 -20.20 -10.29 -1.51
C ASP A 191 -20.26 -10.61 0.00
N VAL A 192 -19.19 -10.34 0.74
CA VAL A 192 -19.15 -10.51 2.20
C VAL A 192 -19.55 -9.20 2.86
N ASP A 193 -20.69 -9.20 3.56
CA ASP A 193 -21.14 -8.06 4.35
C ASP A 193 -20.33 -7.94 5.65
N LEU A 194 -19.58 -6.85 5.77
CA LEU A 194 -18.81 -6.51 6.98
C LEU A 194 -19.59 -5.61 7.95
N GLY A 195 -20.80 -5.19 7.60
CA GLY A 195 -21.54 -4.14 8.31
C GLY A 195 -20.88 -2.77 8.22
N LEU A 196 -20.05 -2.55 7.20
CA LEU A 196 -19.28 -1.32 7.00
C LEU A 196 -19.73 -0.62 5.70
N PRO A 197 -19.67 0.73 5.63
CA PRO A 197 -20.09 1.47 4.44
C PRO A 197 -19.37 1.07 3.14
N GLY A 198 -18.12 0.60 3.25
CA GLY A 198 -17.31 0.20 2.10
C GLY A 198 -16.84 1.37 1.24
N PHE A 199 -16.20 1.08 0.11
CA PHE A 199 -15.57 2.10 -0.73
C PHE A 199 -16.45 2.64 -1.86
N GLY A 200 -17.51 1.92 -2.25
CA GLY A 200 -18.33 2.29 -3.42
C GLY A 200 -17.52 2.45 -4.71
N LEU A 201 -16.48 1.61 -4.91
CA LEU A 201 -15.69 1.60 -6.15
C LEU A 201 -16.54 1.15 -7.33
N GLU A 202 -16.34 1.78 -8.49
CA GLU A 202 -16.90 1.28 -9.74
C GLU A 202 -16.34 -0.13 -10.03
N GLU A 203 -17.17 -1.01 -10.58
CA GLU A 203 -16.84 -2.43 -10.76
C GLU A 203 -15.56 -2.65 -11.59
N ALA A 204 -15.38 -1.87 -12.66
CA ALA A 204 -14.20 -1.94 -13.52
C ALA A 204 -12.92 -1.53 -12.78
N ASP A 205 -12.99 -0.44 -12.00
CA ASP A 205 -11.88 0.06 -11.18
C ASP A 205 -11.51 -0.95 -10.07
N ARG A 206 -12.51 -1.55 -9.41
CA ARG A 206 -12.28 -2.59 -8.39
C ARG A 206 -11.59 -3.81 -9.02
N LYS A 207 -12.08 -4.29 -10.17
CA LYS A 207 -11.49 -5.43 -10.89
C LYS A 207 -10.04 -5.17 -11.30
N PHE A 208 -9.74 -3.95 -11.77
CA PHE A 208 -8.36 -3.57 -12.10
C PHE A 208 -7.45 -3.61 -10.86
N LEU A 209 -7.90 -3.06 -9.73
CA LEU A 209 -7.14 -3.11 -8.48
C LEU A 209 -6.94 -4.54 -7.99
N VAL A 210 -7.98 -5.36 -8.02
CA VAL A 210 -7.91 -6.79 -7.65
C VAL A 210 -6.89 -7.54 -8.49
N GLU A 211 -6.88 -7.32 -9.81
CA GLU A 211 -5.91 -7.96 -10.71
C GLU A 211 -4.48 -7.49 -10.41
N ALA A 212 -4.26 -6.17 -10.23
CA ALA A 212 -2.95 -5.65 -9.86
C ALA A 212 -2.46 -6.20 -8.50
N MET A 213 -3.36 -6.40 -7.54
CA MET A 213 -3.05 -7.00 -6.23
C MET A 213 -2.80 -8.50 -6.31
N ARG A 214 -3.37 -9.20 -7.30
CA ARG A 214 -3.17 -10.64 -7.54
C ARG A 214 -1.77 -10.91 -8.08
N GLN A 215 -1.33 -10.08 -9.02
CA GLN A 215 -0.13 -10.32 -9.81
C GLN A 215 1.14 -10.43 -8.96
N ARG A 216 1.98 -11.38 -9.35
CA ARG A 216 3.39 -11.49 -8.98
C ARG A 216 4.22 -10.66 -9.96
N PRO A 217 5.42 -10.20 -9.56
CA PRO A 217 6.27 -9.40 -10.44
C PRO A 217 6.47 -10.01 -11.85
N GLY A 218 6.84 -11.29 -11.92
CA GLY A 218 7.07 -11.98 -13.21
C GLY A 218 5.83 -12.13 -14.10
N GLU A 219 4.62 -11.91 -13.59
CA GLU A 219 3.38 -11.95 -14.39
C GLU A 219 3.05 -10.58 -15.02
N SER A 220 3.74 -9.53 -14.62
CA SER A 220 3.48 -8.17 -15.11
C SER A 220 4.15 -7.95 -16.46
N THR A 221 3.35 -7.60 -17.47
CA THR A 221 3.84 -7.20 -18.79
C THR A 221 4.04 -5.70 -18.91
N ASP A 222 3.52 -4.92 -17.97
CA ASP A 222 3.65 -3.47 -17.94
C ASP A 222 3.41 -2.90 -16.52
N PRO A 223 4.48 -2.54 -15.79
CA PRO A 223 5.89 -2.67 -16.16
C PRO A 223 6.36 -4.12 -16.20
N VAL A 224 7.44 -4.40 -16.92
CA VAL A 224 8.08 -5.73 -16.91
C VAL A 224 9.02 -5.86 -15.71
N TYR A 225 8.83 -6.90 -14.90
CA TYR A 225 9.69 -7.19 -13.73
C TYR A 225 10.38 -8.55 -13.87
N PRO A 226 11.69 -8.56 -14.20
CA PRO A 226 12.46 -9.80 -14.33
C PRO A 226 12.50 -10.61 -13.02
N GLU A 227 12.27 -11.92 -13.10
CA GLU A 227 12.20 -12.80 -11.91
C GLU A 227 13.51 -12.87 -11.12
N ASP A 228 14.66 -12.77 -11.80
CA ASP A 228 16.00 -12.74 -11.21
C ASP A 228 16.22 -11.52 -10.29
N LYS A 229 15.49 -10.42 -10.56
CA LYS A 229 15.54 -9.18 -9.77
C LYS A 229 14.38 -9.04 -8.79
N TYR A 230 13.23 -9.63 -9.09
CA TYR A 230 11.99 -9.43 -8.34
C TYR A 230 11.41 -10.73 -7.81
N ASN A 231 11.99 -11.24 -6.72
CA ASN A 231 11.49 -12.41 -6.03
C ASN A 231 10.04 -12.20 -5.51
N PRO A 232 9.04 -12.98 -5.94
CA PRO A 232 7.65 -12.82 -5.54
C PRO A 232 7.43 -13.00 -4.03
N ARG A 233 8.24 -13.82 -3.34
CA ARG A 233 8.14 -14.04 -1.89
C ARG A 233 8.43 -12.76 -1.09
N ARG A 234 9.18 -11.81 -1.65
CA ARG A 234 9.40 -10.50 -1.02
C ARG A 234 8.07 -9.73 -0.87
N PHE A 235 7.24 -9.78 -1.91
CA PHE A 235 6.01 -8.98 -2.03
C PHE A 235 4.75 -9.72 -1.58
N LYS A 236 4.79 -11.06 -1.60
CA LYS A 236 3.75 -11.97 -1.10
C LYS A 236 4.36 -13.02 -0.16
N PRO A 237 4.78 -12.66 1.07
CA PRO A 237 5.53 -13.54 1.97
C PRO A 237 4.85 -14.88 2.27
N VAL A 238 3.51 -14.90 2.41
CA VAL A 238 2.78 -16.15 2.65
C VAL A 238 3.04 -17.22 1.58
N LEU A 239 3.37 -16.82 0.34
CA LEU A 239 3.70 -17.71 -0.76
C LEU A 239 4.83 -18.69 -0.41
N GLY A 240 5.81 -18.29 0.40
CA GLY A 240 6.91 -19.18 0.77
C GLY A 240 6.45 -20.41 1.56
N GLY A 241 5.38 -20.29 2.35
CA GLY A 241 4.72 -21.40 3.02
C GLY A 241 3.85 -22.24 2.09
N LEU A 242 3.07 -21.56 1.25
CA LEU A 242 2.17 -22.21 0.29
C LEU A 242 2.92 -23.13 -0.69
N LEU A 243 4.12 -22.73 -1.13
CA LEU A 243 4.97 -23.53 -2.03
C LEU A 243 5.51 -24.83 -1.41
N ARG A 244 5.38 -25.02 -0.09
CA ARG A 244 5.69 -26.30 0.59
C ARG A 244 4.51 -27.27 0.58
N VAL A 245 3.33 -26.78 0.22
CA VAL A 245 2.06 -27.52 0.19
C VAL A 245 1.66 -27.85 -1.25
N GLY A 246 1.99 -27.00 -2.22
CA GLY A 246 1.64 -27.24 -3.62
C GLY A 246 2.33 -26.27 -4.58
N PRO A 247 2.23 -26.55 -5.90
CA PRO A 247 2.92 -25.79 -6.92
C PRO A 247 2.38 -24.35 -7.03
N LEU A 248 3.14 -23.49 -7.68
CA LEU A 248 2.90 -22.05 -7.76
C LEU A 248 1.53 -21.70 -8.39
N GLU A 249 1.07 -22.50 -9.35
CA GLU A 249 -0.19 -22.36 -10.09
C GLU A 249 -1.43 -22.71 -9.26
N ARG A 250 -1.22 -23.42 -8.13
CA ARG A 250 -2.29 -23.75 -7.18
C ARG A 250 -2.79 -22.52 -6.43
N TRP A 251 -1.99 -21.47 -6.32
CA TRP A 251 -2.23 -20.38 -5.37
C TRP A 251 -2.59 -19.08 -6.07
N THR A 252 -3.80 -18.57 -5.81
CA THR A 252 -4.15 -17.17 -6.08
C THR A 252 -4.04 -16.38 -4.79
N ILE A 253 -3.25 -15.30 -4.78
CA ILE A 253 -2.97 -14.51 -3.58
C ILE A 253 -3.21 -13.03 -3.87
N TYR A 254 -4.21 -12.45 -3.23
CA TYR A 254 -4.42 -11.00 -3.20
C TYR A 254 -3.81 -10.47 -1.92
N SER A 255 -2.76 -9.66 -1.99
CA SER A 255 -2.11 -9.20 -0.76
C SER A 255 -1.38 -7.88 -0.91
N LYS A 256 -1.07 -7.29 0.25
CA LYS A 256 -0.13 -6.17 0.34
C LYS A 256 0.76 -6.33 1.57
N ALA A 257 2.00 -6.77 1.33
CA ALA A 257 3.01 -6.85 2.39
C ALA A 257 3.54 -5.48 2.83
N GLY A 258 4.01 -5.42 4.08
CA GLY A 258 4.72 -4.30 4.68
C GLY A 258 6.03 -4.72 5.32
N LYS A 259 7.06 -3.87 5.24
CA LYS A 259 8.34 -4.06 5.94
C LYS A 259 8.94 -2.71 6.31
N ALA A 260 9.09 -2.40 7.60
CA ALA A 260 9.77 -1.20 8.09
C ALA A 260 10.01 -1.30 9.60
N TYR A 261 11.13 -0.75 10.10
CA TYR A 261 11.44 -0.67 11.54
C TYR A 261 11.31 -2.00 12.30
N GLY A 262 11.77 -3.10 11.71
CA GLY A 262 11.65 -4.45 12.25
C GLY A 262 10.26 -5.08 12.12
N PHE A 263 9.23 -4.31 11.80
CA PHE A 263 7.89 -4.84 11.53
C PHE A 263 7.83 -5.47 10.15
N ARG A 264 7.42 -6.73 10.09
CA ARG A 264 7.10 -7.48 8.88
C ARG A 264 5.62 -7.84 8.90
N ILE A 265 4.90 -7.34 7.93
CA ILE A 265 3.44 -7.46 7.83
C ILE A 265 3.09 -8.19 6.55
N GLU A 266 2.14 -9.10 6.62
CA GLU A 266 1.41 -9.61 5.46
C GLU A 266 -0.09 -9.52 5.73
N ASN A 267 -0.84 -8.99 4.76
CA ASN A 267 -2.29 -8.95 4.74
C ASN A 267 -2.74 -9.55 3.41
N ALA A 268 -3.34 -10.73 3.45
CA ALA A 268 -3.54 -11.60 2.30
C ALA A 268 -4.90 -12.29 2.30
N TYR A 269 -5.44 -12.49 1.10
CA TYR A 269 -6.52 -13.41 0.79
C TYR A 269 -5.95 -14.47 -0.14
N VAL A 270 -5.92 -15.71 0.34
CA VAL A 270 -5.36 -16.86 -0.37
C VAL A 270 -6.50 -17.75 -0.83
N VAL A 271 -6.49 -18.13 -2.10
CA VAL A 271 -7.46 -19.05 -2.70
C VAL A 271 -6.71 -20.21 -3.34
N ASP A 272 -7.12 -21.42 -3.01
CA ASP A 272 -6.67 -22.64 -3.67
C ASP A 272 -7.44 -22.81 -4.99
N THR A 273 -6.74 -22.80 -6.11
CA THR A 273 -7.35 -22.91 -7.44
C THR A 273 -7.98 -24.28 -7.67
N LYS A 274 -7.56 -25.32 -6.93
CA LYS A 274 -8.12 -26.68 -7.00
C LYS A 274 -9.45 -26.78 -6.24
N THR A 275 -9.46 -26.40 -4.97
CA THR A 275 -10.65 -26.57 -4.10
C THR A 275 -11.62 -25.39 -4.14
N LYS A 276 -11.18 -24.23 -4.69
CA LYS A 276 -11.89 -22.94 -4.68
C LYS A 276 -12.18 -22.39 -3.29
N LYS A 277 -11.69 -23.05 -2.23
CA LYS A 277 -11.72 -22.52 -0.87
C LYS A 277 -10.68 -21.42 -0.74
N GLY A 278 -10.91 -20.49 0.18
CA GLY A 278 -9.94 -19.44 0.49
C GLY A 278 -10.00 -19.03 1.95
N PHE A 279 -8.95 -18.33 2.40
CA PHE A 279 -8.86 -17.77 3.74
C PHE A 279 -8.21 -16.39 3.71
N PHE A 280 -8.61 -15.53 4.64
CA PHE A 280 -7.96 -14.26 4.90
C PHE A 280 -6.94 -14.42 6.03
N LEU A 281 -5.79 -13.75 5.90
CA LEU A 281 -4.71 -13.76 6.86
C LEU A 281 -4.15 -12.34 7.02
N THR A 282 -4.07 -11.87 8.25
CA THR A 282 -3.27 -10.69 8.61
C THR A 282 -2.28 -11.09 9.69
N VAL A 283 -0.99 -10.84 9.46
CA VAL A 283 0.09 -11.13 10.40
C VAL A 283 1.03 -9.94 10.50
N ASN A 284 1.51 -9.65 11.70
CA ASN A 284 2.51 -8.63 11.97
C ASN A 284 3.54 -9.19 12.96
N VAL A 285 4.80 -9.25 12.56
CA VAL A 285 5.92 -9.73 13.38
C VAL A 285 6.91 -8.59 13.57
N LEU A 286 7.25 -8.30 14.83
CA LEU A 286 8.38 -7.41 15.14
C LEU A 286 9.65 -8.25 15.29
N ALA A 287 10.49 -8.26 14.26
CA ALA A 287 11.78 -8.95 14.24
C ALA A 287 12.93 -7.99 14.56
N ASN A 288 12.92 -7.43 15.76
CA ASN A 288 13.92 -6.49 16.25
C ASN A 288 14.62 -7.03 17.52
N PRO A 289 15.64 -7.90 17.38
CA PRO A 289 16.26 -8.58 18.52
C PRO A 289 17.13 -7.65 19.37
N ASN A 290 17.80 -6.67 18.77
CA ASN A 290 18.66 -5.73 19.50
C ASN A 290 17.89 -4.54 20.10
N ARG A 291 16.59 -4.44 19.79
CA ARG A 291 15.66 -3.41 20.28
C ARG A 291 16.06 -1.98 19.90
N VAL A 292 16.91 -1.82 18.88
CA VAL A 292 17.28 -0.52 18.33
C VAL A 292 16.40 -0.25 17.10
N MET A 293 15.73 0.90 17.07
CA MET A 293 14.94 1.28 15.91
C MET A 293 15.78 2.03 14.88
N ASN A 294 15.41 1.87 13.62
CA ASN A 294 15.99 2.56 12.47
C ASN A 294 17.48 2.28 12.18
N ASP A 295 18.07 1.25 12.77
CA ASP A 295 19.48 0.87 12.53
C ASP A 295 19.69 -0.05 11.31
N GLY A 296 18.60 -0.63 10.80
CA GLY A 296 18.62 -1.53 9.66
C GLY A 296 18.94 -2.99 10.02
N ALA A 297 19.26 -3.30 11.27
CA ALA A 297 19.67 -4.62 11.74
C ALA A 297 18.46 -5.42 12.27
N TYR A 298 17.61 -5.89 11.36
CA TYR A 298 16.39 -6.63 11.72
C TYR A 298 16.48 -8.11 11.30
N ALA A 299 15.91 -8.99 12.13
CA ALA A 299 15.92 -10.44 11.93
C ALA A 299 14.80 -10.91 10.98
N TYR A 300 14.63 -10.24 9.83
CA TYR A 300 13.56 -10.57 8.89
C TYR A 300 13.69 -11.98 8.34
N ASP A 301 14.88 -12.33 7.84
CA ASP A 301 15.11 -13.59 7.15
C ASP A 301 15.29 -14.75 8.13
N GLN A 302 15.69 -14.46 9.38
CA GLN A 302 15.93 -15.45 10.43
C GLN A 302 14.67 -15.74 11.27
N VAL A 303 13.78 -14.75 11.44
CA VAL A 303 12.61 -14.88 12.34
C VAL A 303 11.30 -14.60 11.61
N ALA A 304 11.13 -13.41 11.03
CA ALA A 304 9.81 -12.99 10.54
C ALA A 304 9.33 -13.79 9.32
N ASP A 305 10.15 -13.90 8.27
CA ASP A 305 9.78 -14.61 7.04
C ASP A 305 9.63 -16.12 7.29
N PRO A 306 10.52 -16.80 8.05
CA PRO A 306 10.30 -18.19 8.46
C PRO A 306 9.00 -18.41 9.23
N PHE A 307 8.64 -17.51 10.16
CA PHE A 307 7.36 -17.58 10.88
C PHE A 307 6.16 -17.46 9.92
N ILE A 308 6.18 -16.47 9.02
CA ILE A 308 5.09 -16.27 8.05
C ILE A 308 4.99 -17.47 7.09
N HIS A 309 6.11 -18.06 6.67
CA HIS A 309 6.11 -19.27 5.85
C HIS A 309 5.50 -20.46 6.62
N ALA A 310 5.90 -20.70 7.87
CA ALA A 310 5.35 -21.77 8.67
C ALA A 310 3.84 -21.60 8.92
N LEU A 311 3.39 -20.36 9.18
CA LEU A 311 1.98 -20.04 9.34
C LEU A 311 1.18 -20.29 8.05
N GLY A 312 1.69 -19.83 6.90
CA GLY A 312 1.06 -20.03 5.60
C GLY A 312 0.94 -21.50 5.22
N GLU A 313 1.99 -22.29 5.45
CA GLU A 313 1.97 -23.74 5.27
C GLU A 313 0.92 -24.41 6.17
N ARG A 314 0.92 -24.07 7.48
CA ARG A 314 -0.02 -24.65 8.43
C ARG A 314 -1.48 -24.37 8.05
N LEU A 315 -1.78 -23.13 7.68
CA LEU A 315 -3.13 -22.73 7.26
C LEU A 315 -3.56 -23.46 5.98
N ALA A 316 -2.68 -23.56 4.98
CA ALA A 316 -3.00 -24.25 3.74
C ALA A 316 -3.31 -25.73 3.95
N ARG A 317 -2.49 -26.47 4.72
CA ARG A 317 -2.76 -27.88 5.06
C ARG A 317 -4.07 -28.05 5.82
N THR A 318 -4.32 -27.17 6.80
CA THR A 318 -5.51 -27.25 7.66
C THR A 318 -6.81 -26.95 6.90
N ILE A 319 -6.80 -25.95 6.02
CA ILE A 319 -8.03 -25.42 5.39
C ILE A 319 -8.34 -26.13 4.06
N PHE A 320 -7.32 -26.45 3.28
CA PHE A 320 -7.51 -27.03 1.94
C PHE A 320 -7.48 -28.55 1.92
N GLY A 321 -6.98 -29.17 3.00
CA GLY A 321 -6.86 -30.62 3.12
C GLY A 321 -5.70 -31.14 2.28
N ASP A 322 -4.56 -31.31 2.95
CA ASP A 322 -3.44 -32.16 2.54
C ASP A 322 -2.94 -32.93 3.78
#